data_AF-O01601-F1
#
_entry.id   AF-O01601-F1
#
_cell.length_a   1.000
_cell.length_b   1.000
_cell.length_c   1.000
_cell.angle_alpha   90.00
_cell.angle_beta   90.00
_cell.angle_gamma   90.00
#
_symmetry.space_group_name_H-M   'P 1'
#
loop_
_entity.id
_entity.type
_entity.pdbx_description
1 polymer ?
#
loop_
_entity_poly.entity_id
_entity_poly.type
_entity_poly.pdbx_seq_one_letter_code
_entity_poly.pdbx_strand_id
1 'polypeptide(L)'
;MSKSELEVQVWFINLIHNEKYFTARWAKRYSEVTGIEVESLIKGTILFLLGLLLVLKEPHYLANGLLVIAPIILTYLGPSDRPETGIMFIYWTIFGFFYLFDRILEYIPLYYIIKLAVFIGLFLPPSNPTIELIHKKVFNIQ
;
A
#
# COMPACT_ATOMS: atom_id res chain seq x y z
N MET A 1 -3.66 -20.04 -13.58
CA MET A 1 -3.16 -19.09 -12.56
C MET A 1 -1.73 -19.49 -12.23
N SER A 2 -0.77 -18.61 -12.49
CA SER A 2 0.63 -18.88 -12.15
C SER A 2 0.82 -18.89 -10.63
N LYS A 3 1.88 -19.56 -10.14
CA LYS A 3 2.22 -19.58 -8.71
C LYS A 3 2.29 -18.16 -8.13
N SER A 4 2.83 -17.22 -8.92
CA SER A 4 2.98 -15.82 -8.51
C SER A 4 1.64 -15.10 -8.30
N GLU A 5 0.67 -15.32 -9.19
CA GLU A 5 -0.67 -14.74 -9.07
C GLU A 5 -1.38 -15.26 -7.82
N LEU A 6 -1.19 -16.55 -7.50
CA LEU A 6 -1.81 -17.20 -6.36
C LEU A 6 -1.24 -16.68 -5.03
N GLU A 7 0.07 -16.45 -4.95
CA GLU A 7 0.73 -15.83 -3.79
C GLU A 7 0.24 -14.40 -3.55
N VAL A 8 0.09 -13.60 -4.62
CA VAL A 8 -0.44 -12.23 -4.53
C VAL A 8 -1.90 -12.24 -4.06
N GLN A 9 -2.73 -13.14 -4.59
CA GLN A 9 -4.13 -13.27 -4.14
C GLN A 9 -4.23 -13.68 -2.67
N VAL A 10 -3.44 -14.66 -2.23
CA VAL A 10 -3.40 -15.09 -0.82
C VAL A 10 -2.93 -13.94 0.06
N TRP A 11 -1.95 -13.15 -0.37
CA TRP A 11 -1.52 -11.95 0.35
C TRP A 11 -2.64 -10.93 0.49
N PHE A 12 -3.39 -10.63 -0.58
CA PHE A 12 -4.54 -9.73 -0.51
C PHE A 12 -5.64 -10.25 0.43
N ILE A 13 -5.97 -11.55 0.35
CA ILE A 13 -6.96 -12.17 1.24
C ILE A 13 -6.52 -12.03 2.71
N ASN A 14 -5.25 -12.29 3.00
CA ASN A 14 -4.69 -12.10 4.33
C ASN A 14 -4.74 -10.63 4.78
N LEU A 15 -4.40 -9.68 3.91
CA LEU A 15 -4.47 -8.25 4.22
C LEU A 15 -5.89 -7.79 4.58
N ILE A 16 -6.90 -8.41 3.98
CA ILE A 16 -8.33 -8.07 4.16
C ILE A 16 -8.94 -8.77 5.38
N HIS A 17 -8.59 -10.05 5.62
CA HIS A 17 -9.29 -10.87 6.61
C HIS A 17 -8.47 -11.20 7.85
N ASN A 18 -7.14 -11.14 7.78
CA ASN A 18 -6.30 -11.46 8.93
C ASN A 18 -6.17 -10.25 9.85
N GLU A 19 -6.81 -10.30 11.02
CA GLU A 19 -6.80 -9.25 12.04
C GLU A 19 -5.40 -8.89 12.58
N LYS A 20 -4.38 -9.69 12.23
CA LYS A 20 -2.99 -9.27 12.34
C LYS A 20 -2.79 -7.90 11.68
N TYR A 21 -3.37 -7.65 10.51
CA TYR A 21 -3.21 -6.39 9.78
C TYR A 21 -4.23 -5.31 10.19
N PHE A 22 -3.76 -4.06 10.27
CA PHE A 22 -4.61 -2.90 10.54
C PHE A 22 -5.81 -2.79 9.57
N THR A 23 -5.58 -3.08 8.29
CA THR A 23 -6.61 -3.08 7.23
C THR A 23 -7.78 -4.00 7.55
N ALA A 24 -7.51 -5.21 8.04
CA ALA A 24 -8.53 -6.15 8.45
C ALA A 24 -9.25 -5.69 9.74
N ARG A 25 -8.50 -5.17 10.72
CA ARG A 25 -9.08 -4.71 12.00
C ARG A 25 -10.12 -3.62 11.81
N TRP A 26 -9.79 -2.57 11.05
CA TRP A 26 -10.75 -1.49 10.84
C TRP A 26 -11.95 -1.98 10.02
N ALA A 27 -11.71 -2.75 8.95
CA ALA A 27 -12.77 -3.21 8.07
C ALA A 27 -13.73 -4.17 8.80
N LYS A 28 -13.21 -5.08 9.64
CA LYS A 28 -14.03 -5.94 10.50
C LYS A 28 -14.87 -5.11 11.48
N ARG A 29 -14.26 -4.15 12.18
CA ARG A 29 -14.97 -3.28 13.12
C ARG A 29 -16.12 -2.52 12.45
N TYR A 30 -15.92 -1.99 11.25
CA TYR A 30 -16.98 -1.31 10.52
C TYR A 30 -18.01 -2.27 9.94
N SER A 31 -17.60 -3.49 9.55
CA SER A 31 -18.51 -4.55 9.11
C SER A 31 -19.49 -4.92 10.23
N GLU A 32 -18.99 -5.09 11.46
CA GLU A 32 -19.82 -5.37 12.64
C GLU A 32 -20.83 -4.25 12.96
N VAL A 33 -20.47 -2.99 12.71
CA VAL A 33 -21.34 -1.82 12.96
C VAL A 33 -22.37 -1.62 11.85
N THR A 34 -21.98 -1.81 10.59
CA THR A 34 -22.81 -1.46 9.42
C THR A 34 -23.56 -2.65 8.82
N GLY A 35 -23.15 -3.88 9.14
CA GLY A 35 -23.62 -5.10 8.49
C GLY A 35 -23.07 -5.31 7.06
N ILE A 36 -22.20 -4.42 6.56
CA ILE A 36 -21.60 -4.52 5.24
C ILE A 36 -20.46 -5.52 5.27
N GLU A 37 -20.34 -6.37 4.25
CA GLU A 37 -19.23 -7.30 4.11
C GLU A 37 -17.86 -6.59 4.06
N VAL A 38 -16.85 -7.18 4.71
CA VAL A 38 -15.48 -6.65 4.79
C VAL A 38 -14.90 -6.36 3.40
N GLU A 39 -15.08 -7.27 2.44
CA GLU A 39 -14.60 -7.07 1.07
C GLU A 39 -15.25 -5.86 0.40
N SER A 40 -16.55 -5.65 0.62
CA SER A 40 -17.29 -4.53 0.05
C SER A 40 -16.85 -3.21 0.67
N LEU A 41 -16.56 -3.17 1.97
CA LEU A 41 -15.98 -2.00 2.64
C LEU A 41 -14.60 -1.64 2.07
N ILE A 42 -13.73 -2.64 1.88
CA ILE A 42 -12.39 -2.40 1.34
C ILE A 42 -12.45 -1.96 -0.13
N LYS A 43 -13.21 -2.67 -0.98
CA LYS A 43 -13.40 -2.29 -2.40
C LYS A 43 -14.00 -0.89 -2.51
N GLY A 44 -15.01 -0.58 -1.70
CA GLY A 44 -15.65 0.74 -1.65
C GLY A 44 -14.66 1.83 -1.22
N THR A 45 -13.83 1.56 -0.22
CA THR A 45 -12.80 2.52 0.24
C THR A 45 -11.74 2.77 -0.81
N ILE A 46 -11.24 1.71 -1.48
CA ILE A 46 -10.29 1.85 -2.58
C ILE A 46 -10.90 2.68 -3.71
N LEU A 47 -12.12 2.35 -4.14
CA LEU A 47 -12.82 3.06 -5.21
C LEU A 47 -13.06 4.53 -4.83
N PHE A 48 -13.43 4.79 -3.58
CA PHE A 48 -13.61 6.15 -3.05
C PHE A 48 -12.31 6.95 -3.08
N LEU A 49 -11.20 6.38 -2.61
CA LEU A 49 -9.89 7.05 -2.65
C LEU A 49 -9.41 7.31 -4.08
N LEU A 50 -9.59 6.35 -4.99
CA LEU A 50 -9.27 6.53 -6.41
C LEU A 50 -10.14 7.62 -7.03
N GLY A 51 -11.45 7.63 -6.72
CA GLY A 51 -12.37 8.69 -7.15
C GLY A 51 -11.94 10.07 -6.67
N LEU A 52 -11.57 10.19 -5.39
CA LEU A 52 -11.05 11.45 -4.84
C LEU A 52 -9.79 11.92 -5.57
N LEU A 53 -8.84 11.03 -5.87
CA LEU A 53 -7.62 11.39 -6.61
C LEU A 53 -7.89 11.91 -8.03
N LEU A 54 -9.02 11.53 -8.63
CA LEU A 54 -9.41 12.00 -9.96
C LEU A 54 -10.08 13.38 -9.94
N VAL A 55 -10.84 13.70 -8.88
CA VAL A 55 -11.69 14.91 -8.84
C VAL A 55 -11.07 16.05 -8.02
N LEU A 56 -10.13 15.78 -7.14
CA LEU A 56 -9.45 16.80 -6.35
C LEU A 56 -8.61 17.72 -7.25
N LYS A 57 -8.62 19.02 -6.96
CA LYS A 57 -7.74 20.00 -7.63
C LYS A 57 -6.26 19.78 -7.31
N GLU A 58 -5.98 19.35 -6.07
CA GLU A 58 -4.63 19.11 -5.57
C GLU A 58 -4.52 17.69 -5.01
N PRO A 59 -4.54 16.66 -5.88
CA PRO A 59 -4.54 15.25 -5.45
C PRO A 59 -3.24 14.83 -4.75
N HIS A 60 -2.17 15.61 -4.88
CA HIS A 60 -0.89 15.36 -4.23
C HIS A 60 -0.98 15.35 -2.70
N TYR A 61 -1.81 16.21 -2.10
CA TYR A 61 -1.97 16.20 -0.63
C TYR A 61 -2.54 14.88 -0.15
N LEU A 62 -3.55 14.35 -0.85
CA LEU A 62 -4.15 13.07 -0.51
C LEU A 62 -3.16 11.93 -0.75
N ALA A 63 -2.54 11.86 -1.94
CA ALA A 63 -1.60 10.80 -2.28
C ALA A 63 -0.39 10.78 -1.35
N ASN A 64 0.27 11.92 -1.15
CA ASN A 64 1.44 12.02 -0.27
C ASN A 64 1.06 11.81 1.19
N GLY A 65 -0.09 12.32 1.63
CA GLY A 65 -0.61 12.07 2.97
C GLY A 65 -0.80 10.58 3.24
N LEU A 66 -1.43 9.85 2.32
CA LEU A 66 -1.58 8.39 2.42
C LEU A 66 -0.23 7.67 2.49
N LEU A 67 0.74 8.09 1.67
CA LEU A 67 2.09 7.52 1.64
C LEU A 67 2.95 7.88 2.86
N VAL A 68 2.57 8.87 3.66
CA VAL A 68 3.23 9.15 4.95
C VAL A 68 2.51 8.44 6.09
N ILE A 69 1.18 8.53 6.11
CA ILE A 69 0.35 8.01 7.20
C ILE A 69 0.38 6.48 7.24
N ALA A 70 0.23 5.81 6.09
CA ALA A 70 0.22 4.35 6.05
C ALA A 70 1.48 3.71 6.67
N PRO A 71 2.72 4.08 6.28
CA PRO A 71 3.92 3.54 6.91
C PRO A 71 4.07 3.95 8.39
N ILE A 72 3.60 5.12 8.81
CA ILE A 72 3.59 5.51 10.23
C ILE A 72 2.65 4.58 11.02
N ILE A 73 1.44 4.32 10.53
CA ILE A 73 0.50 3.38 11.16
C ILE A 73 1.14 2.00 11.26
N LEU A 74 1.73 1.50 10.18
CA LEU A 74 2.39 0.18 10.15
C LEU A 74 3.59 0.12 11.11
N THR A 75 4.36 1.21 11.24
CA THR A 75 5.59 1.21 12.05
C THR A 75 5.30 1.34 13.55
N TYR A 76 4.32 2.16 13.94
CA TYR A 76 4.11 2.54 15.34
C TYR A 76 2.84 1.98 15.97
N LEU A 77 1.76 1.78 15.19
CA LEU A 77 0.47 1.34 15.73
C LEU A 77 0.22 -0.16 15.54
N GLY A 78 0.99 -0.83 14.68
CA GLY A 78 0.94 -2.28 14.50
C GLY A 78 2.34 -2.90 14.63
N PRO A 79 2.89 -3.09 15.85
CA PRO A 79 4.23 -3.65 16.03
C PRO A 79 4.41 -5.02 15.36
N SER A 80 3.33 -5.82 15.30
CA SER A 80 3.28 -7.11 14.61
C SER A 80 3.40 -7.02 13.09
N ASP A 81 3.13 -5.84 12.54
CA ASP A 81 3.02 -5.55 11.10
C ASP A 81 4.16 -4.65 10.63
N ARG A 82 5.10 -4.33 11.53
CA ARG A 82 6.19 -3.42 11.23
C ARG A 82 6.99 -3.97 10.04
N PRO A 83 7.07 -3.22 8.92
CA PRO A 83 7.87 -3.67 7.80
C PRO A 83 9.35 -3.66 8.19
N GLU A 84 10.12 -4.54 7.56
CA GLU A 84 11.55 -4.63 7.79
C GLU A 84 12.27 -3.31 7.54
N THR A 85 13.30 -3.03 8.34
CA THR A 85 14.02 -1.75 8.27
C THR A 85 14.57 -1.46 6.88
N GLY A 86 15.08 -2.47 6.17
CA GLY A 86 15.63 -2.27 4.83
C GLY A 86 14.55 -1.94 3.79
N ILE A 87 13.37 -2.54 3.87
CA ILE A 87 12.28 -2.19 2.95
C ILE A 87 11.74 -0.79 3.23
N MET A 88 11.69 -0.39 4.51
CA MET A 88 11.34 0.97 4.90
C MET A 88 12.36 2.00 4.41
N PHE A 89 13.66 1.67 4.42
CA PHE A 89 14.68 2.55 3.87
C PHE A 89 14.49 2.79 2.36
N ILE A 90 14.21 1.71 1.61
CA ILE A 90 13.90 1.79 0.18
C ILE A 90 12.61 2.59 -0.03
N TYR A 91 11.57 2.31 0.74
CA TYR A 91 10.29 3.02 0.71
C TYR A 91 10.49 4.53 0.85
N TRP A 92 11.17 4.98 1.92
CA TRP A 92 11.36 6.40 2.19
C TRP A 92 12.26 7.08 1.14
N THR A 93 13.25 6.37 0.61
CA THR A 93 14.11 6.88 -0.46
C THR A 93 13.32 7.11 -1.74
N ILE A 94 12.51 6.13 -2.16
CA ILE A 94 11.64 6.25 -3.33
C ILE A 94 10.59 7.34 -3.08
N PHE A 95 10.00 7.40 -1.88
CA PHE A 95 9.04 8.44 -1.52
C PHE A 95 9.62 9.83 -1.65
N GLY A 96 10.81 10.07 -1.10
CA GLY A 96 11.52 11.34 -1.24
C GLY A 96 11.74 11.72 -2.69
N PHE A 97 12.16 10.78 -3.54
CA PHE A 97 12.31 11.02 -4.98
C PHE A 97 10.97 11.43 -5.62
N PHE A 98 9.92 10.63 -5.49
CA PHE A 98 8.63 10.98 -6.10
C PHE A 98 8.06 12.29 -5.55
N TYR A 99 8.21 12.56 -4.25
CA TYR A 99 7.77 13.81 -3.63
C TYR A 99 8.48 15.04 -4.22
N LEU A 100 9.81 14.98 -4.38
CA LEU A 100 10.59 16.09 -4.97
C LEU A 100 10.23 16.34 -6.44
N PHE A 101 9.91 15.27 -7.18
CA PHE A 101 9.63 15.35 -8.61
C PHE A 101 8.13 15.39 -8.95
N ASP A 102 7.23 15.51 -7.96
CA ASP A 102 5.78 15.46 -8.18
C ASP A 102 5.33 16.42 -9.29
N ARG A 103 5.81 17.67 -9.28
CA ARG A 103 5.43 18.69 -10.28
C ARG A 103 5.85 18.35 -11.71
N ILE A 104 6.93 17.58 -11.86
CA ILE A 104 7.43 17.14 -13.18
C ILE A 104 6.70 15.86 -13.61
N LEU A 105 6.37 14.98 -12.68
CA LEU A 105 5.72 13.72 -12.97
C LEU A 105 4.18 13.85 -13.10
N GLU A 106 3.59 14.93 -12.58
CA GLU A 106 2.17 15.30 -12.71
C GLU A 106 1.70 15.38 -14.17
N TYR A 107 2.60 15.59 -15.14
CA TYR A 107 2.29 15.55 -16.56
C TYR A 107 1.88 14.17 -17.07
N ILE A 108 2.18 13.10 -16.31
CA ILE A 108 1.77 11.73 -16.65
C ILE A 108 0.31 11.55 -16.22
N PRO A 109 -0.61 11.15 -17.14
CA PRO A 109 -1.99 10.87 -16.79
C PRO A 109 -2.08 9.82 -15.68
N LEU A 110 -2.96 10.05 -14.70
CA LEU A 110 -3.17 9.17 -13.54
C LEU A 110 -1.92 8.98 -12.67
N TYR A 111 -0.95 9.90 -12.73
CA TYR A 111 0.31 9.83 -12.01
C TYR A 111 0.17 9.44 -10.54
N TYR A 112 -0.74 10.07 -9.78
CA TYR A 112 -0.90 9.73 -8.35
C TYR A 112 -1.46 8.34 -8.10
N ILE A 113 -2.31 7.83 -8.98
CA ILE A 113 -2.80 6.45 -8.88
C ILE A 113 -1.64 5.48 -9.16
N ILE A 114 -0.84 5.77 -10.18
CA ILE A 114 0.37 4.98 -10.50
C ILE A 114 1.36 5.04 -9.34
N LYS A 115 1.60 6.22 -8.77
CA LYS A 115 2.46 6.42 -7.60
C LYS A 115 2.02 5.54 -6.43
N LEU A 116 0.74 5.57 -6.05
CA LEU A 116 0.21 4.70 -5.01
C LEU A 116 0.39 3.21 -5.35
N ALA A 117 0.14 2.80 -6.60
CA ALA A 117 0.32 1.42 -7.03
C ALA A 117 1.78 0.95 -6.91
N VAL A 118 2.76 1.81 -7.26
CA VAL A 118 4.20 1.52 -7.07
C VAL A 118 4.51 1.25 -5.60
N PHE A 119 4.00 2.08 -4.69
CA PHE A 119 4.25 1.90 -3.26
C PHE A 119 3.54 0.68 -2.67
N ILE A 120 2.32 0.35 -3.11
CA ILE A 120 1.65 -0.91 -2.76
C ILE A 120 2.50 -2.09 -3.26
N GLY A 121 3.05 -1.97 -4.47
CA GLY A 121 3.91 -2.97 -5.09
C GLY A 121 5.14 -3.31 -4.27
N LEU A 122 5.71 -2.37 -3.51
CA LEU A 122 6.85 -2.62 -2.62
C LEU A 122 6.53 -3.60 -1.48
N PHE A 123 5.27 -3.78 -1.10
CA PHE A 123 4.86 -4.68 -0.02
C PHE A 123 4.25 -6.00 -0.53
N LEU A 124 4.16 -6.17 -1.86
CA LEU A 124 3.73 -7.45 -2.41
C LEU A 124 4.76 -8.54 -2.05
N PRO A 125 4.32 -9.79 -1.81
CA PRO A 125 5.25 -10.89 -1.62
C PRO A 125 6.21 -11.00 -2.81
N PRO A 126 7.42 -11.54 -2.62
CA PRO A 126 8.38 -11.79 -3.70
C PRO A 126 7.90 -12.93 -4.60
N SER A 127 6.84 -12.68 -5.35
CA SER A 127 6.29 -13.56 -6.36
C SER A 127 6.84 -13.23 -7.76
N ASN A 128 7.41 -12.02 -7.91
CA ASN A 128 8.11 -11.55 -9.09
C ASN A 128 9.62 -11.49 -8.80
N PRO A 129 10.50 -11.97 -9.71
CA PRO A 129 11.95 -11.94 -9.51
C PRO A 129 12.50 -10.56 -9.17
N THR A 130 11.86 -9.47 -9.62
CA THR A 130 12.27 -8.10 -9.29
C THR A 130 12.05 -7.78 -7.81
N ILE A 131 10.88 -8.16 -7.28
CA ILE A 131 10.53 -7.98 -5.86
C ILE A 131 11.36 -8.95 -5.01
N GLU A 132 11.60 -10.17 -5.49
CA GLU A 132 12.50 -11.12 -4.86
C GLU A 132 13.93 -10.58 -4.77
N LEU A 133 14.42 -9.90 -5.81
CA LEU A 133 15.72 -9.24 -5.80
C LEU A 133 15.80 -8.11 -4.77
N ILE A 134 14.74 -7.31 -4.65
CA ILE A 134 14.64 -6.25 -3.64
C ILE A 134 14.64 -6.87 -2.24
N HIS A 135 13.80 -7.88 -1.99
CA HIS A 135 13.77 -8.58 -0.71
C HIS A 135 15.12 -9.23 -0.39
N LYS A 136 15.73 -9.98 -1.32
CA LYS A 136 17.05 -10.60 -1.11
C LYS A 136 18.13 -9.56 -0.78
N LYS A 137 18.14 -8.41 -1.47
CA LYS A 137 19.06 -7.31 -1.13
C LYS A 137 18.79 -6.76 0.27
N VAL A 138 17.53 -6.58 0.66
CA VAL A 138 17.16 -6.13 1.99
C VAL A 138 17.60 -7.13 3.07
N PHE A 139 17.37 -8.41 2.87
CA PHE A 139 17.71 -9.47 3.81
C PHE A 139 19.22 -9.75 3.94
N ASN A 140 20.00 -9.55 2.86
CA ASN A 140 21.46 -9.71 2.91
C ASN A 140 22.22 -8.49 3.48
N ILE A 141 21.52 -7.41 3.88
CA ILE A 141 22.14 -6.23 4.50
C ILE A 141 22.02 -6.27 6.04
N GLN A 142 21.54 -7.37 6.62
CA GLN A 142 21.62 -7.64 8.07
C GLN A 142 22.90 -8.38 8.44
#